data_AF-A0A6P5A5C6-F1
#
_entry.id   AF-A0A6P5A5C6-F1
#
_cell.length_a   1.000
_cell.length_b   1.000
_cell.length_c   1.000
_cell.angle_alpha   90.00
_cell.angle_beta   90.00
_cell.angle_gamma   90.00
#
_symmetry.space_group_name_H-M   'P 1'
#
loop_
_entity.id
_entity.type
_entity.pdbx_description
1 polymer ?
#
loop_
_entity_poly.entity_id
_entity_poly.type
_entity_poly.pdbx_seq_one_letter_code
_entity_poly.pdbx_strand_id
1 'polypeptide(L)'
;MTTTLQCSELTPPAKGSMMTDSYRGEVYFGCDPGYKLVGDSPLTCQSDGTWSGRSPTCMKAAVCPMIRPPANVRYNGSAQVLSFFCEEGYTLVGASLLTCRSDGTWTGNPPTCRAKCPYGYQLLAQTCIKVSFYETKYAKALAACEKDGATLAMPKTKELDVALRNLIRKVGGSQDYWIGLVKCDGTWKWLDGSPLENYKVR
;
A
#
# COMPACT_ATOMS: atom_id res chain seq x y z
N MET A 1 -50.45 30.55 36.67
CA MET A 1 -50.58 29.54 35.60
C MET A 1 -49.18 29.23 35.11
N THR A 2 -48.62 28.10 35.53
CA THR A 2 -47.32 27.62 35.04
C THR A 2 -47.57 26.96 33.69
N THR A 3 -47.28 27.67 32.60
CA THR A 3 -47.30 27.10 31.25
C THR A 3 -46.16 26.09 31.19
N THR A 4 -46.46 24.79 31.18
CA THR A 4 -45.44 23.77 30.95
C THR A 4 -44.97 23.89 29.51
N LEU A 5 -43.74 24.34 29.29
CA LEU A 5 -43.11 24.30 27.98
C LEU A 5 -42.84 22.84 27.64
N GLN A 6 -43.58 22.32 26.66
CA GLN A 6 -43.39 20.98 26.13
C GLN A 6 -42.42 21.04 24.94
N CYS A 7 -41.55 20.04 24.84
CA CYS A 7 -40.68 19.91 23.69
C CYS A 7 -41.46 19.55 22.43
N SER A 8 -40.92 19.97 21.27
CA SER A 8 -41.47 19.57 19.98
C SER A 8 -41.44 18.05 19.81
N GLU A 9 -42.46 17.51 19.15
CA GLU A 9 -42.53 16.08 18.82
C GLU A 9 -41.31 15.66 17.97
N LEU A 10 -40.68 14.55 18.33
CA LEU A 10 -39.58 13.95 17.56
C LEU A 10 -40.12 12.79 16.71
N THR A 11 -39.54 12.61 15.53
CA THR A 11 -39.85 11.47 14.66
C THR A 11 -38.62 10.58 14.48
N PRO A 12 -38.81 9.27 14.24
CA PRO A 12 -37.71 8.40 13.83
C PRO A 12 -36.99 8.96 12.59
N PRO A 13 -35.65 8.94 12.54
CA PRO A 13 -34.92 9.32 11.34
C PRO A 13 -35.26 8.37 10.18
N ALA A 14 -35.25 8.89 8.95
CA ALA A 14 -35.37 8.04 7.77
C ALA A 14 -34.26 6.98 7.77
N LYS A 15 -34.63 5.70 7.54
CA LYS A 15 -33.71 4.55 7.65
C LYS A 15 -33.15 4.36 9.08
N GLY A 16 -34.00 4.57 10.07
CA GLY A 16 -33.69 4.34 11.46
C GLY A 16 -34.93 4.17 12.33
N SER A 17 -34.68 4.07 13.62
CA SER A 17 -35.68 3.81 14.66
C SER A 17 -35.56 4.80 15.80
N MET A 18 -36.65 4.99 16.54
CA MET A 18 -36.72 5.80 17.75
C MET A 18 -37.34 4.96 18.86
N MET A 19 -36.76 5.00 20.05
CA MET A 19 -37.23 4.29 21.23
C MET A 19 -37.22 5.22 22.44
N THR A 20 -38.35 5.31 23.14
CA THR A 20 -38.47 6.15 24.34
C THR A 20 -38.28 5.30 25.60
N ASP A 21 -37.38 5.73 26.47
CA ASP A 21 -37.26 5.23 27.85
C ASP A 21 -38.06 6.15 28.78
N SER A 22 -39.27 5.71 29.13
CA SER A 22 -40.18 6.46 30.01
C SER A 22 -39.70 6.54 31.46
N TYR A 23 -38.80 5.66 31.91
CA TYR A 23 -38.26 5.70 33.27
C TYR A 23 -37.19 6.78 33.42
N ARG A 24 -36.37 6.97 32.37
CA ARG A 24 -35.29 7.97 32.35
C ARG A 24 -35.71 9.29 31.70
N GLY A 25 -36.85 9.33 31.02
CA GLY A 25 -37.27 10.51 30.24
C GLY A 25 -36.38 10.77 29.03
N GLU A 26 -35.79 9.71 28.48
CA GLU A 26 -34.80 9.78 27.39
C GLU A 26 -35.38 9.18 26.10
N VAL A 27 -35.01 9.77 24.95
CA VAL A 27 -35.36 9.27 23.63
C VAL A 27 -34.09 8.82 22.92
N TYR A 28 -34.03 7.55 22.57
CA TYR A 28 -32.92 6.89 21.89
C TYR A 28 -33.19 6.76 20.40
N PHE A 29 -32.13 6.88 19.60
CA PHE A 29 -32.19 6.75 18.15
C PHE A 29 -31.23 5.66 17.66
N GLY A 30 -31.68 4.90 16.65
CA GLY A 30 -30.88 3.89 15.96
C GLY A 30 -30.98 4.06 14.45
N CYS A 31 -29.99 3.54 13.72
CA CYS A 31 -30.02 3.49 12.27
C CYS A 31 -30.11 2.05 11.76
N ASP A 32 -30.77 1.88 10.62
CA ASP A 32 -30.82 0.61 9.91
C ASP A 32 -29.41 0.13 9.53
N PRO A 33 -29.19 -1.19 9.35
CA PRO A 33 -27.93 -1.71 8.87
C PRO A 33 -27.42 -1.00 7.61
N GLY A 34 -26.15 -0.55 7.63
CA GLY A 34 -25.54 0.20 6.54
C GLY A 34 -25.71 1.73 6.62
N TYR A 35 -26.32 2.24 7.68
CA TYR A 35 -26.41 3.68 7.97
C TYR A 35 -25.71 4.01 9.29
N LYS A 36 -25.20 5.24 9.40
CA LYS A 36 -24.54 5.77 10.58
C LYS A 36 -25.35 6.93 11.13
N LEU A 37 -25.52 6.95 12.45
CA LEU A 37 -26.17 8.03 13.19
C LEU A 37 -25.28 9.28 13.17
N VAL A 38 -25.84 10.41 12.71
CA VAL A 38 -25.19 11.72 12.71
C VAL A 38 -26.08 12.69 13.49
N GLY A 39 -25.65 13.04 14.70
CA GLY A 39 -26.39 13.88 15.65
C GLY A 39 -26.27 13.32 17.07
N ASP A 40 -27.17 13.75 17.96
CA ASP A 40 -27.11 13.42 19.38
C ASP A 40 -28.12 12.32 19.74
N SER A 41 -27.72 11.37 20.58
CA SER A 41 -28.59 10.33 21.13
C SER A 41 -27.96 9.80 22.43
N PRO A 42 -28.72 9.67 23.54
CA PRO A 42 -30.14 10.00 23.67
C PRO A 42 -30.42 11.51 23.73
N LEU A 43 -31.68 11.89 23.54
CA LEU A 43 -32.20 13.25 23.76
C LEU A 43 -33.13 13.28 24.97
N THR A 44 -33.06 14.36 25.75
CA THR A 44 -33.88 14.60 26.94
C THR A 44 -34.61 15.93 26.78
N CYS A 45 -35.90 15.97 27.12
CA CYS A 45 -36.67 17.22 27.10
C CYS A 45 -36.35 18.06 28.35
N GLN A 46 -35.84 19.27 28.15
CA GLN A 46 -35.43 20.17 29.23
C GLN A 46 -36.60 21.02 29.74
N SER A 47 -36.44 21.62 30.93
CA SER A 47 -37.49 22.43 31.56
C SER A 47 -37.87 23.69 30.77
N ASP A 48 -37.02 24.13 29.85
CA ASP A 48 -37.24 25.27 28.97
C ASP A 48 -37.97 24.88 27.66
N GLY A 49 -38.40 23.63 27.52
CA GLY A 49 -39.09 23.11 26.33
C GLY A 49 -38.16 22.81 25.15
N THR A 50 -36.84 22.80 25.36
CA THR A 50 -35.87 22.45 24.32
C THR A 50 -35.32 21.03 24.52
N TRP A 51 -34.89 20.40 23.42
CA TRP A 51 -34.19 19.13 23.49
C TRP A 51 -32.72 19.34 23.81
N SER A 52 -32.14 18.46 24.62
CA SER A 52 -30.74 18.50 25.06
C SER A 52 -29.67 18.44 23.96
N GLY A 53 -30.08 18.23 22.71
CA GLY A 53 -29.20 18.09 21.57
C GLY A 53 -29.95 18.14 20.25
N ARG A 54 -29.23 17.93 19.15
CA ARG A 54 -29.79 17.93 17.79
C ARG A 54 -30.35 16.57 17.45
N SER A 55 -31.59 16.56 16.95
CA SER A 55 -32.23 15.36 16.39
C SER A 55 -31.31 14.70 15.35
N PRO A 56 -30.99 13.40 15.51
CA PRO A 56 -30.03 12.75 14.63
C PRO A 56 -30.65 12.38 13.29
N THR A 57 -29.78 12.21 12.29
CA THR A 57 -30.13 11.68 10.96
C THR A 57 -29.31 10.43 10.67
N CYS A 58 -29.88 9.50 9.92
CA CYS A 58 -29.17 8.31 9.46
C CYS A 58 -28.61 8.55 8.06
N MET A 59 -27.29 8.68 7.97
CA MET A 59 -26.60 8.83 6.70
C MET A 59 -26.05 7.49 6.23
N LYS A 60 -26.12 7.21 4.94
CA LYS A 60 -25.55 5.98 4.38
C LYS A 60 -24.07 5.90 4.77
N ALA A 61 -23.68 4.79 5.41
CA ALA A 61 -22.30 4.60 5.81
C ALA A 61 -21.44 4.62 4.53
N ALA A 62 -20.38 5.43 4.55
CA ALA A 62 -19.46 5.49 3.43
C ALA A 62 -18.75 4.13 3.31
N VAL A 63 -18.78 3.57 2.11
CA VAL A 63 -18.20 2.25 1.81
C VAL A 63 -16.93 2.47 1.01
N CYS A 64 -15.83 1.86 1.44
CA CYS A 64 -14.59 1.98 0.70
C CYS A 64 -14.66 1.28 -0.67
N PRO A 65 -13.98 1.83 -1.69
CA PRO A 65 -13.94 1.20 -3.00
C PRO A 65 -13.40 -0.22 -2.93
N MET A 66 -14.00 -1.11 -3.74
CA MET A 66 -13.48 -2.46 -3.92
C MET A 66 -12.08 -2.39 -4.56
N ILE A 67 -11.10 -3.06 -3.96
CA ILE A 67 -9.74 -3.11 -4.48
C ILE A 67 -9.62 -4.27 -5.47
N ARG A 68 -9.26 -3.94 -6.72
CA ARG A 68 -8.75 -4.95 -7.67
C ARG A 68 -7.27 -5.16 -7.35
N PRO A 69 -6.87 -6.35 -6.88
CA PRO A 69 -5.49 -6.57 -6.44
C PRO A 69 -4.53 -6.43 -7.63
N PRO A 70 -3.39 -5.74 -7.46
CA PRO A 70 -2.31 -5.75 -8.45
C PRO A 70 -1.76 -7.16 -8.68
N ALA A 71 -0.93 -7.31 -9.72
CA ALA A 71 -0.29 -8.60 -10.04
C ALA A 71 0.46 -9.17 -8.83
N ASN A 72 0.30 -10.48 -8.60
CA ASN A 72 0.92 -11.25 -7.52
C ASN A 72 0.51 -10.84 -6.10
N VAL A 73 -0.45 -9.92 -5.96
CA VAL A 73 -1.02 -9.50 -4.67
C VAL A 73 -2.29 -10.32 -4.41
N ARG A 74 -2.46 -10.73 -3.16
CA ARG A 74 -3.69 -11.33 -2.61
C ARG A 74 -4.06 -10.60 -1.33
N TYR A 75 -5.33 -10.65 -0.98
CA TYR A 75 -5.80 -10.11 0.29
C TYR A 75 -6.93 -10.95 0.87
N ASN A 76 -7.09 -10.87 2.19
CA ASN A 76 -8.24 -11.38 2.92
C ASN A 76 -8.74 -10.30 3.89
N GLY A 77 -9.92 -10.52 4.50
CA GLY A 77 -10.47 -9.61 5.50
C GLY A 77 -11.94 -9.27 5.28
N SER A 78 -12.35 -8.11 5.77
CA SER A 78 -13.72 -7.60 5.72
C SER A 78 -13.79 -6.28 4.93
N ALA A 79 -14.99 -5.75 4.75
CA ALA A 79 -15.18 -4.41 4.16
C ALA A 79 -14.51 -3.29 4.97
N GLN A 80 -14.14 -3.54 6.23
CA GLN A 80 -13.51 -2.55 7.10
C GLN A 80 -12.00 -2.71 7.22
N VAL A 81 -11.47 -3.93 7.11
CA VAL A 81 -10.03 -4.20 7.25
C VAL A 81 -9.59 -5.25 6.25
N LEU A 82 -8.60 -4.91 5.44
CA LEU A 82 -7.99 -5.81 4.46
C LEU A 82 -6.52 -6.06 4.80
N SER A 83 -6.14 -7.33 4.87
CA SER A 83 -4.76 -7.78 5.05
C SER A 83 -4.22 -8.32 3.73
N PHE A 84 -3.09 -7.76 3.30
CA PHE A 84 -2.46 -8.06 2.01
C PHE A 84 -1.24 -8.96 2.18
N PHE A 85 -1.07 -9.87 1.24
CA PHE A 85 0.06 -10.76 1.15
C PHE A 85 0.41 -11.03 -0.32
N CYS A 86 1.62 -11.49 -0.57
CA CYS A 86 2.06 -11.83 -1.91
C CYS A 86 1.92 -13.31 -2.19
N GLU A 87 1.75 -13.64 -3.47
CA GLU A 87 1.92 -15.00 -3.97
C GLU A 87 3.32 -15.54 -3.66
N GLU A 88 3.46 -16.86 -3.72
CA GLU A 88 4.75 -17.53 -3.52
C GLU A 88 5.79 -17.00 -4.52
N GLY A 89 7.03 -16.84 -4.04
CA GLY A 89 8.09 -16.22 -4.84
C GLY A 89 8.11 -14.69 -4.82
N TYR A 90 7.20 -14.03 -4.10
CA TYR A 90 7.16 -12.57 -4.00
C TYR A 90 7.24 -12.07 -2.55
N THR A 91 7.63 -10.80 -2.39
CA THR A 91 7.72 -10.09 -1.11
C THR A 91 6.89 -8.82 -1.17
N LEU A 92 6.14 -8.55 -0.11
CA LEU A 92 5.26 -7.40 -0.02
C LEU A 92 6.06 -6.09 0.07
N VAL A 93 5.65 -5.09 -0.69
CA VAL A 93 6.21 -3.74 -0.68
C VAL A 93 5.08 -2.74 -0.43
N GLY A 94 5.14 -2.04 0.70
CA GLY A 94 4.11 -1.11 1.15
C GLY A 94 3.34 -1.62 2.37
N ALA A 95 2.10 -1.14 2.54
CA ALA A 95 1.27 -1.48 3.69
C ALA A 95 0.70 -2.89 3.59
N SER A 96 0.88 -3.70 4.64
CA SER A 96 0.24 -5.02 4.75
C SER A 96 -1.22 -4.95 5.20
N LEU A 97 -1.69 -3.79 5.65
CA LEU A 97 -3.03 -3.60 6.19
C LEU A 97 -3.63 -2.29 5.68
N LEU A 98 -4.85 -2.34 5.17
CA LEU A 98 -5.67 -1.16 4.91
C LEU A 98 -6.95 -1.21 5.74
N THR A 99 -7.31 -0.07 6.34
CA THR A 99 -8.53 0.10 7.11
C THR A 99 -9.45 1.08 6.40
N CYS A 100 -10.73 0.76 6.31
CA CYS A 100 -11.74 1.64 5.75
C CYS A 100 -12.12 2.69 6.81
N ARG A 101 -11.91 3.96 6.46
CA ARG A 101 -12.28 5.10 7.31
C ARG A 101 -13.77 5.38 7.19
N SER A 102 -14.31 6.12 8.16
CA SER A 102 -15.73 6.49 8.18
C SER A 102 -16.15 7.41 7.03
N ASP A 103 -15.21 8.03 6.33
CA ASP A 103 -15.42 8.84 5.13
C ASP A 103 -15.45 8.00 3.84
N GLY A 104 -15.29 6.68 3.93
CA GLY A 104 -15.28 5.77 2.78
C GLY A 104 -13.95 5.73 2.04
N THR A 105 -12.86 6.16 2.67
CA THR A 105 -11.52 6.06 2.09
C THR A 105 -10.66 5.02 2.81
N TRP A 106 -9.79 4.33 2.07
CA TRP A 106 -8.80 3.45 2.68
C TRP A 106 -7.68 4.28 3.34
N THR A 107 -7.07 3.75 4.40
CA THR A 107 -5.94 4.40 5.10
C THR A 107 -4.71 4.62 4.23
N GLY A 108 -4.62 3.99 3.07
CA GLY A 108 -3.51 4.10 2.13
C GLY A 108 -3.81 3.40 0.81
N ASN A 109 -2.76 3.24 0.00
CA ASN A 109 -2.83 2.57 -1.29
C ASN A 109 -2.58 1.06 -1.16
N PRO A 110 -3.14 0.23 -2.06
CA PRO A 110 -2.79 -1.19 -2.13
C PRO A 110 -1.27 -1.38 -2.29
N PRO A 111 -0.67 -2.36 -1.59
CA PRO A 111 0.74 -2.67 -1.75
C PRO A 111 1.03 -3.30 -3.10
N THR A 112 2.31 -3.39 -3.45
CA THR A 112 2.79 -4.18 -4.59
C THR A 112 3.57 -5.39 -4.10
N CYS A 113 3.75 -6.35 -5.01
CA CYS A 113 4.55 -7.55 -4.77
C CYS A 113 5.77 -7.52 -5.67
N ARG A 114 6.95 -7.69 -5.06
CA ARG A 114 8.22 -7.75 -5.78
C ARG A 114 8.76 -9.17 -5.75
N ALA A 115 9.21 -9.68 -6.89
CA ALA A 115 9.79 -11.01 -6.97
C ALA A 115 10.98 -11.14 -6.01
N LYS A 116 11.06 -12.28 -5.31
CA LYS A 116 12.22 -12.69 -4.54
C LYS A 116 13.36 -12.99 -5.51
N CYS A 117 14.58 -12.72 -5.09
CA CYS A 117 15.72 -13.08 -5.91
C CYS A 117 15.92 -14.60 -5.93
N PRO A 118 16.36 -15.17 -7.08
CA PRO A 118 16.77 -16.58 -7.13
C PRO A 118 17.85 -16.88 -6.10
N TYR A 119 18.01 -18.16 -5.75
CA TYR A 119 19.04 -18.58 -4.81
C TYR A 119 20.44 -18.13 -5.27
N GLY A 120 21.19 -17.51 -4.36
CA GLY A 120 22.52 -16.94 -4.64
C GLY A 120 22.51 -15.54 -5.28
N TYR A 121 21.34 -14.96 -5.55
CA TYR A 121 21.19 -13.57 -5.98
C TYR A 121 20.78 -12.68 -4.80
N GLN A 122 21.37 -11.48 -4.74
CA GLN A 122 21.06 -10.44 -3.77
C GLN A 122 20.26 -9.33 -4.43
N LEU A 123 19.20 -8.86 -3.77
CA LEU A 123 18.43 -7.71 -4.23
C LEU A 123 19.21 -6.41 -3.98
N LEU A 124 19.56 -5.69 -5.05
CA LEU A 124 20.21 -4.38 -5.03
C LEU A 124 19.39 -3.41 -5.89
N ALA A 125 18.90 -2.31 -5.30
CA ALA A 125 18.17 -1.26 -6.03
C ALA A 125 17.07 -1.79 -6.98
N GLN A 126 16.25 -2.75 -6.50
CA GLN A 126 15.19 -3.43 -7.25
C GLN A 126 15.66 -4.41 -8.35
N THR A 127 16.94 -4.75 -8.39
CA THR A 127 17.52 -5.72 -9.33
C THR A 127 18.18 -6.87 -8.58
N CYS A 128 17.98 -8.10 -9.05
CA CYS A 128 18.65 -9.26 -8.48
C CYS A 128 20.05 -9.40 -9.10
N ILE A 129 21.08 -9.33 -8.25
CA ILE A 129 22.48 -9.33 -8.65
C ILE A 129 23.21 -10.48 -7.95
N LYS A 130 23.99 -11.24 -8.71
CA LYS A 130 24.94 -12.23 -8.21
C LYS A 130 26.34 -11.80 -8.59
N VAL A 131 27.27 -11.87 -7.65
CA VAL A 131 28.67 -11.50 -7.87
C VAL A 131 29.54 -12.75 -7.83
N SER A 132 30.41 -12.88 -8.82
CA SER A 132 31.48 -13.89 -8.84
C SER A 132 32.78 -13.24 -8.40
N PHE A 133 33.52 -13.90 -7.50
CA PHE A 133 34.82 -13.41 -7.00
C PHE A 133 36.01 -13.98 -7.78
N TYR A 134 35.75 -14.83 -8.78
CA TYR A 134 36.80 -15.39 -9.62
C TYR A 134 37.09 -14.47 -10.79
N GLU A 135 38.33 -13.96 -10.84
CA GLU A 135 38.82 -13.20 -11.99
C GLU A 135 38.76 -14.04 -13.27
N THR A 136 38.19 -13.45 -14.31
CA THR A 136 37.98 -14.13 -15.59
C THR A 136 37.90 -13.11 -16.71
N LYS A 137 37.85 -13.57 -17.97
CA LYS A 137 37.67 -12.70 -19.13
C LYS A 137 36.19 -12.36 -19.31
N TYR A 138 35.89 -11.18 -19.87
CA TYR A 138 34.53 -10.71 -20.15
C TYR A 138 33.61 -11.78 -20.77
N ALA A 139 34.07 -12.45 -21.84
CA ALA A 139 33.28 -13.48 -22.54
C ALA A 139 32.90 -14.66 -21.63
N LYS A 140 33.79 -15.06 -20.71
CA LYS A 140 33.50 -16.13 -19.74
C LYS A 140 32.53 -15.65 -18.65
N ALA A 141 32.63 -14.39 -18.23
CA ALA A 141 31.67 -13.80 -17.29
C ALA A 141 30.27 -13.71 -17.89
N LEU A 142 30.16 -13.29 -19.15
CA LEU A 142 28.90 -13.27 -19.90
C LEU A 142 28.26 -14.66 -19.98
N ALA A 143 29.00 -15.66 -20.44
CA ALA A 143 28.52 -17.04 -20.54
C ALA A 143 28.09 -17.63 -19.17
N ALA A 144 28.73 -17.22 -18.08
CA ALA A 144 28.33 -17.64 -16.73
C ALA A 144 26.97 -17.05 -16.32
N CYS A 145 26.71 -15.78 -16.63
CA CYS A 145 25.39 -15.17 -16.41
C CYS A 145 24.31 -15.82 -17.28
N GLU A 146 24.60 -16.07 -18.56
CA GLU A 146 23.66 -16.70 -19.50
C GLU A 146 23.25 -18.11 -19.04
N LYS A 147 24.19 -18.88 -18.47
CA LYS A 147 23.91 -20.20 -17.89
C LYS A 147 22.91 -20.17 -16.74
N ASP A 148 22.87 -19.06 -15.99
CA ASP A 148 21.89 -18.83 -14.94
C ASP A 148 20.56 -18.23 -15.47
N GLY A 149 20.40 -18.07 -16.80
CA GLY A 149 19.26 -17.38 -17.40
C GLY A 149 19.27 -15.87 -17.14
N ALA A 150 20.45 -15.30 -16.85
CA ALA A 150 20.66 -13.90 -16.53
C ALA A 150 21.56 -13.22 -17.56
N THR A 151 21.82 -11.93 -17.34
CA THR A 151 22.80 -11.14 -18.11
C THR A 151 23.80 -10.48 -17.16
N LEU A 152 24.93 -10.01 -17.68
CA LEU A 152 25.83 -9.18 -16.88
C LEU A 152 25.09 -7.93 -16.41
N ALA A 153 25.38 -7.52 -15.16
CA ALA A 153 24.68 -6.40 -14.54
C ALA A 153 24.80 -5.12 -15.40
N MET A 154 23.67 -4.48 -15.69
CA MET A 154 23.60 -3.21 -16.40
C MET A 154 23.13 -2.12 -15.42
N PRO A 155 24.04 -1.50 -14.63
CA PRO A 155 23.70 -0.49 -13.63
C PRO A 155 23.29 0.85 -14.28
N LYS A 156 22.11 0.88 -14.91
CA LYS A 156 21.58 2.04 -15.64
C LYS A 156 21.08 3.17 -14.75
N THR A 157 20.86 2.89 -13.47
CA THR A 157 20.44 3.88 -12.47
C THR A 157 21.57 4.17 -11.50
N LYS A 158 21.60 5.40 -10.97
CA LYS A 158 22.59 5.81 -9.98
C LYS A 158 22.50 4.93 -8.72
N GLU A 159 21.28 4.56 -8.34
CA GLU A 159 20.99 3.73 -7.18
C GLU A 159 21.60 2.34 -7.35
N LEU A 160 21.45 1.72 -8.53
CA LEU A 160 22.01 0.40 -8.80
C LEU A 160 23.53 0.44 -8.95
N ASP A 161 24.09 1.46 -9.61
CA ASP A 161 25.54 1.64 -9.73
C ASP A 161 26.20 1.78 -8.35
N VAL A 162 25.67 2.65 -7.48
CA VAL A 162 26.17 2.82 -6.11
C VAL A 162 26.03 1.55 -5.29
N ALA A 163 24.89 0.85 -5.38
CA ALA A 163 24.67 -0.40 -4.66
C ALA A 163 25.66 -1.49 -5.09
N LEU A 164 25.91 -1.61 -6.41
CA LEU A 164 26.84 -2.58 -6.98
C LEU A 164 28.29 -2.29 -6.54
N ARG A 165 28.75 -1.04 -6.66
CA ARG A 165 30.09 -0.62 -6.21
C ARG A 165 30.30 -0.92 -4.72
N ASN A 166 29.30 -0.62 -3.89
CA ASN A 166 29.36 -0.89 -2.45
C ASN A 166 29.45 -2.40 -2.15
N LEU A 167 28.71 -3.22 -2.89
CA LEU A 167 28.78 -4.67 -2.76
C LEU A 167 30.18 -5.19 -3.10
N ILE A 168 30.74 -4.76 -4.23
CA ILE A 168 32.06 -5.21 -4.73
C ILE A 168 33.20 -4.79 -3.79
N ARG A 169 33.11 -3.58 -3.23
CA ARG A 169 34.04 -3.14 -2.18
C ARG A 169 33.95 -4.01 -0.93
N LYS A 170 32.74 -4.39 -0.51
CA LYS A 170 32.52 -5.16 0.73
C LYS A 170 33.05 -6.59 0.63
N VAL A 171 32.95 -7.19 -0.55
CA VAL A 171 33.36 -8.58 -0.82
C VAL A 171 34.85 -8.72 -1.16
N GLY A 172 35.62 -7.63 -1.09
CA GLY A 172 37.08 -7.65 -1.31
C GLY A 172 37.49 -7.92 -2.76
N GLY A 173 36.60 -7.65 -3.73
CA GLY A 173 36.93 -7.74 -5.15
C GLY A 173 37.89 -6.63 -5.59
N SER A 174 38.49 -6.80 -6.77
CA SER A 174 39.17 -5.71 -7.49
C SER A 174 38.24 -4.49 -7.63
N GLN A 175 38.80 -3.29 -7.79
CA GLN A 175 37.99 -2.12 -8.17
C GLN A 175 37.35 -2.31 -9.55
N ASP A 176 37.89 -3.22 -10.36
CA ASP A 176 37.41 -3.53 -11.70
C ASP A 176 36.54 -4.78 -11.71
N TYR A 177 35.41 -4.69 -12.40
CA TYR A 177 34.43 -5.78 -12.51
C TYR A 177 33.71 -5.72 -13.86
N TRP A 178 33.30 -6.90 -14.35
CA TRP A 178 32.55 -6.99 -15.59
C TRP A 178 31.09 -6.56 -15.38
N ILE A 179 30.66 -5.56 -16.14
CA ILE A 179 29.27 -5.14 -16.30
C ILE A 179 28.83 -5.34 -17.74
N GLY A 180 27.52 -5.30 -18.01
CA GLY A 180 26.93 -5.58 -19.31
C GLY A 180 27.13 -4.48 -20.36
N LEU A 181 28.36 -4.03 -20.57
CA LEU A 181 28.75 -3.08 -21.62
C LEU A 181 29.41 -3.81 -22.79
N VAL A 182 28.97 -3.50 -24.01
CA VAL A 182 29.53 -4.02 -25.26
C VAL A 182 29.91 -2.88 -26.18
N LYS A 183 30.99 -3.05 -26.95
CA LYS A 183 31.44 -2.08 -27.96
C LYS A 183 31.02 -2.55 -29.34
N CYS A 184 30.09 -1.83 -29.97
CA CYS A 184 29.61 -2.09 -31.33
C CYS A 184 29.99 -0.89 -32.21
N ASP A 185 30.71 -1.13 -33.31
CA ASP A 185 31.14 -0.09 -34.26
C ASP A 185 31.83 1.11 -33.59
N GLY A 186 32.74 0.81 -32.66
CA GLY A 186 33.48 1.85 -31.93
C GLY A 186 32.71 2.50 -30.77
N THR A 187 31.40 2.25 -30.63
CA THR A 187 30.53 2.89 -29.64
C THR A 187 30.14 1.91 -28.53
N TRP A 188 30.21 2.34 -27.26
CA TRP A 188 29.73 1.54 -26.14
C TRP A 188 28.19 1.57 -26.06
N LYS A 189 27.59 0.41 -25.77
CA LYS A 189 26.16 0.21 -25.51
C LYS A 189 25.97 -0.82 -24.40
N TRP A 190 24.78 -0.86 -23.80
CA TRP A 190 24.40 -1.95 -22.91
C TRP A 190 24.11 -3.24 -23.70
N LEU A 191 24.20 -4.40 -23.04
CA LEU A 191 23.95 -5.71 -23.67
C LEU A 191 22.53 -5.85 -24.25
N ASP A 192 21.56 -5.09 -23.76
CA ASP A 192 20.21 -5.04 -24.34
C ASP A 192 20.06 -4.03 -25.49
N GLY A 193 21.17 -3.47 -25.97
CA GLY A 193 21.22 -2.53 -27.10
C GLY A 193 20.93 -1.08 -26.74
N SER A 194 20.52 -0.78 -25.51
CA SER A 194 20.25 0.60 -25.09
C SER A 194 21.54 1.45 -25.02
N PRO A 195 21.46 2.76 -25.30
CA PRO A 195 22.60 3.67 -25.20
C PRO A 195 23.03 3.87 -23.73
N LEU A 196 24.28 4.30 -23.50
CA LEU A 196 24.77 4.61 -22.15
C LEU A 196 24.13 5.87 -21.54
N GLU A 197 23.59 6.75 -22.38
CA GLU A 197 23.06 8.06 -21.98
C GLU A 197 24.04 8.82 -21.04
N ASN A 198 23.59 9.15 -19.82
CA ASN A 198 24.33 9.92 -18.81
C ASN A 198 25.31 9.07 -17.97
N TYR A 199 25.44 7.77 -18.25
CA TYR A 199 26.35 6.90 -17.51
C TYR A 199 27.80 7.19 -17.89
N LYS A 200 28.56 7.77 -16.96
CA LYS A 200 30.00 7.99 -17.14
C LYS A 200 30.75 6.71 -16.80
N VAL A 201 31.23 6.02 -17.84
CA VAL A 201 32.23 4.96 -17.69
C VAL A 201 33.47 5.62 -17.07
N ARG A 202 33.83 5.20 -15.86
CA ARG A 202 35.11 5.54 -15.22
C ARG A 202 35.97 4.31 -15.23
#